data_AF-J1EC69-F1
#
_entry.id   AF-J1EC69-F1
#
_cell.length_a   1.000
_cell.length_b   1.000
_cell.length_c   1.000
_cell.angle_alpha   90.00
_cell.angle_beta   90.00
_cell.angle_gamma   90.00
#
_symmetry.space_group_name_H-M   'P 1'
#
loop_
_entity.id
_entity.type
_entity.pdbx_description
1 polymer ?
#
loop_
_entity_poly.entity_id
_entity_poly.type
_entity_poly.pdbx_seq_one_letter_code
_entity_poly.pdbx_strand_id
1 'polypeptide(L)'
;MALTRFTASLLLLGSTLAWGAHASPTECSVGARFTAAQAEIDAALKTVGDGPLRNRARLESQLKASGATRGWSQEQQAEMLRKAYSSAGYWELEKAKQPHVSTLMQAVTASSGPDPRVSKCAAAKQVKASAWAVADIHSRQYAYVAREVGISQTVQAKAR
;
A
#
# COMPACT_ATOMS: atom_id res chain seq x y z
N MET A 1 -66.94 -17.05 7.35
CA MET A 1 -67.36 -16.14 6.26
C MET A 1 -66.71 -14.78 6.47
N ALA A 2 -66.39 -14.12 5.35
CA ALA A 2 -66.01 -12.71 5.18
C ALA A 2 -64.56 -12.29 5.50
N LEU A 3 -63.81 -12.14 4.41
CA LEU A 3 -62.56 -11.40 4.26
C LEU A 3 -62.72 -9.94 4.72
N THR A 4 -61.70 -9.37 5.35
CA THR A 4 -61.52 -7.92 5.39
C THR A 4 -60.05 -7.50 5.22
N ARG A 5 -59.75 -7.08 3.97
CA ARG A 5 -59.05 -5.85 3.59
C ARG A 5 -57.56 -5.69 3.96
N PHE A 6 -56.72 -6.03 2.98
CA PHE A 6 -55.42 -5.39 2.74
C PHE A 6 -55.60 -3.88 2.57
N THR A 7 -55.03 -3.10 3.49
CA THR A 7 -54.77 -1.67 3.29
C THR A 7 -53.29 -1.49 3.01
N ALA A 8 -52.98 -1.31 1.73
CA ALA A 8 -51.68 -0.85 1.27
C ALA A 8 -51.47 0.59 1.77
N SER A 9 -50.50 0.79 2.66
CA SER A 9 -49.98 2.12 2.98
C SER A 9 -48.59 2.25 2.37
N LEU A 10 -48.52 2.96 1.24
CA LEU A 10 -47.31 3.63 0.80
C LEU A 10 -46.89 4.63 1.89
N LEU A 11 -45.66 4.51 2.39
CA LEU A 11 -44.91 5.65 2.91
C LEU A 11 -43.49 5.62 2.33
N LEU A 12 -43.30 6.56 1.41
CA LEU A 12 -42.04 7.02 0.87
C LEU A 12 -41.18 7.69 1.96
N LEU A 13 -39.90 7.86 1.61
CA LEU A 13 -38.89 8.77 2.18
C LEU A 13 -38.04 8.20 3.32
N GLY A 14 -36.89 7.67 2.89
CA GLY A 14 -35.69 7.50 3.70
C GLY A 14 -34.43 7.46 2.82
N SER A 15 -34.38 8.27 1.75
CA SER A 15 -33.21 8.40 0.90
C SER A 15 -32.17 9.27 1.58
N THR A 16 -31.38 8.69 2.48
CA THR A 16 -30.14 9.30 2.95
C THR A 16 -29.00 8.31 2.79
N LEU A 17 -28.08 8.67 1.89
CA LEU A 17 -26.62 8.48 1.88
C LEU A 17 -26.20 8.62 0.40
N ALA A 18 -26.05 9.86 -0.08
CA ALA A 18 -24.78 10.58 -0.03
C ALA A 18 -23.64 9.82 -0.74
N TRP A 19 -23.31 10.34 -1.92
CA TRP A 19 -21.97 10.39 -2.52
C TRP A 19 -21.52 9.18 -3.33
N GLY A 20 -22.29 8.88 -4.38
CA GLY A 20 -21.69 8.51 -5.65
C GLY A 20 -21.10 9.75 -6.32
N ALA A 21 -19.96 10.25 -5.83
CA ALA A 21 -19.07 11.04 -6.67
C ALA A 21 -18.49 10.08 -7.72
N HIS A 22 -19.31 9.74 -8.72
CA HIS A 22 -18.85 9.15 -9.95
C HIS A 22 -17.89 10.18 -10.55
N ALA A 23 -16.58 9.93 -10.43
CA ALA A 23 -15.60 10.61 -11.24
C ALA A 23 -16.12 10.55 -12.68
N SER A 24 -16.47 11.71 -13.21
CA SER A 24 -17.16 11.77 -14.48
C SER A 24 -16.22 11.25 -15.58
N PRO A 25 -16.67 10.33 -16.46
CA PRO A 25 -15.84 9.79 -17.54
C PRO A 25 -15.27 10.87 -18.48
N THR A 26 -15.85 12.07 -18.46
CA THR A 26 -15.42 13.26 -19.21
C THR A 26 -14.08 13.84 -18.77
N GLU A 27 -13.59 13.52 -17.58
CA GLU A 27 -12.36 14.14 -17.06
C GLU A 27 -11.08 13.65 -17.75
N CYS A 28 -11.11 12.53 -18.48
CA CYS A 28 -9.91 11.91 -19.06
C CYS A 28 -9.88 11.83 -20.58
N SER A 29 -10.80 12.53 -21.25
CA SER A 29 -10.75 12.75 -22.70
C SER A 29 -9.65 13.75 -23.11
N VAL A 30 -9.12 14.54 -22.17
CA VAL A 30 -8.08 15.55 -22.40
C VAL A 30 -6.67 14.94 -22.23
N GLY A 31 -5.82 15.07 -23.25
CA GLY A 31 -4.48 14.48 -23.29
C GLY A 31 -3.57 14.82 -22.09
N ALA A 32 -3.68 16.04 -21.54
CA ALA A 32 -2.91 16.44 -20.35
C ALA A 32 -3.23 15.60 -19.09
N ARG A 33 -4.51 15.22 -18.90
CA ARG A 33 -4.95 14.42 -17.75
C ARG A 33 -4.60 12.94 -17.92
N PHE A 34 -4.56 12.44 -19.16
CA PHE A 34 -3.99 11.12 -19.48
C PHE A 34 -2.51 11.02 -19.12
N THR A 35 -1.69 12.01 -19.52
CA THR A 35 -0.27 12.05 -19.17
C THR A 35 -0.06 12.16 -17.67
N ALA A 36 -0.87 12.96 -16.97
CA ALA A 36 -0.83 13.06 -15.50
C ALA A 36 -1.17 11.72 -14.83
N ALA A 37 -2.22 11.02 -15.26
CA ALA A 37 -2.60 9.71 -14.72
C ALA A 37 -1.49 8.66 -14.93
N GLN A 38 -0.84 8.66 -16.10
CA GLN A 38 0.32 7.79 -16.36
C GLN A 38 1.49 8.13 -15.43
N ALA A 39 1.82 9.41 -15.27
CA ALA A 39 2.88 9.84 -14.36
C ALA A 39 2.60 9.46 -12.90
N GLU A 40 1.34 9.53 -12.45
CA GLU A 40 0.93 9.07 -11.13
C GLU A 40 1.10 7.56 -10.94
N ILE A 41 0.72 6.76 -11.95
CA ILE A 41 0.94 5.31 -11.97
C ILE A 41 2.44 5.02 -11.87
N ASP A 42 3.26 5.65 -12.70
CA ASP A 42 4.72 5.43 -12.71
C ASP A 42 5.37 5.83 -11.38
N ALA A 43 4.97 6.96 -10.79
CA ALA A 43 5.46 7.41 -9.48
C ALA A 43 5.07 6.43 -8.36
N ALA A 44 3.84 5.91 -8.39
CA ALA A 44 3.36 4.92 -7.44
C ALA A 44 4.12 3.60 -7.56
N LEU A 45 4.34 3.10 -8.78
CA LEU A 45 5.11 1.88 -9.02
C LEU A 45 6.58 2.04 -8.65
N LYS A 46 7.19 3.20 -8.96
CA LYS A 46 8.55 3.52 -8.52
C LYS A 46 8.67 3.52 -6.99
N THR A 47 7.65 4.02 -6.29
CA THR A 47 7.62 4.00 -4.82
C THR A 47 7.62 2.58 -4.27
N VAL A 48 6.83 1.69 -4.87
CA VAL A 48 6.75 0.26 -4.50
C VAL A 48 8.05 -0.48 -4.83
N GLY A 49 8.65 -0.21 -5.98
CA GLY A 49 9.87 -0.87 -6.46
C GLY A 49 11.14 -0.42 -5.73
N ASP A 50 11.35 0.89 -5.58
CA ASP A 50 12.57 1.43 -4.97
C ASP A 50 12.53 1.38 -3.43
N GLY A 51 11.33 1.37 -2.83
CA GLY A 51 11.14 1.40 -1.38
C GLY A 51 11.90 0.29 -0.63
N PRO A 52 11.73 -1.00 -1.01
CA PRO A 52 12.47 -2.12 -0.42
C PRO A 52 13.99 -1.96 -0.52
N LEU A 53 14.51 -1.54 -1.68
CA LEU A 53 15.95 -1.37 -1.89
C LEU A 53 16.53 -0.31 -0.94
N ARG A 54 15.88 0.85 -0.84
CA ARG A 54 16.32 1.93 0.08
C ARG A 54 16.23 1.51 1.54
N ASN A 55 15.13 0.86 1.93
CA ASN A 55 14.94 0.43 3.30
C ASN A 55 15.94 -0.66 3.71
N ARG A 56 16.22 -1.61 2.81
CA ARG A 56 17.23 -2.65 3.01
C ARG A 56 18.62 -2.05 3.16
N ALA A 57 19.04 -1.16 2.25
CA ALA A 57 20.34 -0.51 2.32
C ALA A 57 20.51 0.29 3.64
N ARG A 58 19.46 0.99 4.07
CA ARG A 58 19.44 1.70 5.36
C ARG A 58 19.59 0.74 6.54
N LEU A 59 18.84 -0.36 6.55
CA LEU A 59 18.90 -1.39 7.59
C LEU A 59 20.29 -2.03 7.67
N GLU A 60 20.85 -2.45 6.54
CA GLU A 60 22.18 -3.06 6.46
C GLU A 60 23.28 -2.10 6.91
N SER A 61 23.19 -0.81 6.54
CA SER A 61 24.10 0.22 7.03
C SER A 61 24.04 0.40 8.55
N GLN A 62 22.83 0.47 9.11
CA GLN A 62 22.62 0.59 10.57
C GLN A 62 23.10 -0.65 11.33
N LEU A 63 22.87 -1.85 10.76
CA LEU A 63 23.34 -3.10 11.33
C LEU A 63 24.86 -3.19 11.31
N LYS A 64 25.51 -2.78 10.21
CA LYS A 64 26.96 -2.73 10.10
C LYS A 64 27.59 -1.79 11.13
N ALA A 65 27.03 -0.59 11.30
CA ALA A 65 27.49 0.36 12.31
C ALA A 65 27.32 -0.17 13.74
N SER A 66 26.17 -0.80 14.03
CA SER A 66 25.89 -1.43 15.32
C SER A 66 26.81 -2.62 15.58
N GLY A 67 27.06 -3.43 14.56
CA GLY A 67 27.96 -4.59 14.62
C GLY A 67 29.42 -4.19 14.85
N ALA A 68 29.89 -3.13 14.20
CA ALA A 68 31.22 -2.58 14.46
C ALA A 68 31.36 -2.10 15.93
N THR A 69 30.32 -1.47 16.47
CA THR A 69 30.31 -0.99 17.87
C THR A 69 30.24 -2.13 18.88
N ARG A 70 29.53 -3.21 18.56
CA ARG A 70 29.28 -4.35 19.46
C ARG A 70 30.22 -5.55 19.24
N GLY A 71 31.15 -5.45 18.30
CA GLY A 71 32.08 -6.53 17.95
C GLY A 71 31.44 -7.71 17.23
N TRP A 72 30.31 -7.50 16.55
CA TRP A 72 29.63 -8.57 15.79
C TRP A 72 30.34 -8.85 14.48
N SER A 73 30.62 -10.13 14.20
CA SER A 73 31.13 -10.56 12.91
C SER A 73 30.09 -10.35 11.79
N GLN A 74 30.54 -10.32 10.54
CA GLN A 74 29.62 -10.24 9.39
C GLN A 74 28.66 -11.43 9.34
N GLU A 75 29.12 -12.62 9.73
CA GLU A 75 28.31 -13.83 9.79
C GLU A 75 27.20 -13.72 10.85
N GLN A 76 27.51 -13.18 12.03
CA GLN A 76 26.50 -12.90 13.05
C GLN A 76 25.45 -11.90 12.55
N GLN A 77 25.88 -10.84 11.87
CA GLN A 77 24.98 -9.86 11.27
C GLN A 77 24.05 -10.48 10.22
N ALA A 78 24.60 -11.30 9.32
CA ALA A 78 23.82 -12.01 8.30
C ALA A 78 22.82 -12.99 8.93
N GLU A 79 23.23 -13.71 9.99
CA GLU A 79 22.37 -14.64 10.70
C GLU A 79 21.21 -13.95 11.43
N MET A 80 21.46 -12.79 12.05
CA MET A 80 20.40 -11.98 12.67
C MET A 80 19.36 -11.53 11.64
N LEU A 81 19.80 -11.05 10.47
CA LEU A 81 18.90 -10.68 9.39
C LEU A 81 18.09 -11.90 8.90
N ARG A 82 18.75 -13.04 8.67
CA ARG A 82 18.11 -14.27 8.22
C ARG A 82 16.99 -14.69 9.19
N LYS A 83 17.28 -14.71 10.50
CA LYS A 83 16.29 -15.01 11.54
C LYS A 83 15.12 -14.03 11.51
N ALA A 84 15.39 -12.73 11.48
CA ALA A 84 14.35 -11.70 11.46
C ALA A 84 13.43 -11.82 10.23
N TYR A 85 13.99 -12.03 9.03
CA TYR A 85 13.21 -12.22 7.80
C TYR A 85 12.42 -13.54 7.76
N SER A 86 12.88 -14.57 8.49
CA SER A 86 12.18 -15.86 8.60
C SER A 86 11.15 -15.91 9.73
N SER A 87 11.04 -14.86 10.55
CA SER A 87 10.17 -14.84 11.72
C SER A 87 8.68 -14.79 11.36
N ALA A 88 7.84 -15.31 12.25
CA ALA A 88 6.38 -15.26 12.08
C ALA A 88 5.86 -13.82 11.93
N GLY A 89 6.39 -12.86 12.69
CA GLY A 89 5.96 -11.46 12.60
C GLY A 89 6.29 -10.80 11.25
N TYR A 90 7.41 -11.18 10.62
CA TYR A 90 7.71 -10.74 9.25
C TYR A 90 6.73 -11.35 8.24
N TRP A 91 6.43 -12.65 8.39
CA TRP A 91 5.49 -13.36 7.52
C TRP A 91 4.04 -12.89 7.63
N GLU A 92 3.59 -12.50 8.81
CA GLU A 92 2.26 -11.88 8.97
C GLU A 92 2.15 -10.57 8.19
N LEU A 93 3.21 -9.77 8.15
CA LEU A 93 3.26 -8.57 7.31
C LEU A 93 3.32 -8.92 5.82
N GLU A 94 4.06 -9.96 5.41
CA GLU A 94 4.04 -10.44 4.02
C GLU A 94 2.63 -10.88 3.61
N LYS A 95 1.93 -11.61 4.47
CA LYS A 95 0.55 -12.06 4.24
C LYS A 95 -0.41 -10.87 4.12
N ALA A 96 -0.30 -9.88 5.00
CA ALA A 96 -1.09 -8.65 4.93
C ALA A 96 -0.82 -7.84 3.65
N LYS A 97 0.39 -7.95 3.08
CA LYS A 97 0.78 -7.27 1.83
C LYS A 97 0.13 -7.86 0.58
N GLN A 98 -0.05 -9.18 0.54
CA GLN A 98 -0.54 -9.92 -0.64
C GLN A 98 -1.83 -9.36 -1.28
N PRO A 99 -2.92 -9.05 -0.54
CA PRO A 99 -4.14 -8.51 -1.16
C PRO A 99 -3.91 -7.18 -1.86
N HIS A 100 -3.03 -6.33 -1.32
CA HIS A 100 -2.69 -5.03 -1.92
C HIS A 100 -1.82 -5.19 -3.17
N VAL A 101 -0.89 -6.16 -3.17
CA VAL A 101 -0.10 -6.50 -4.37
C VAL A 101 -1.01 -7.04 -5.47
N SER A 102 -1.92 -7.95 -5.14
CA SER A 102 -2.89 -8.48 -6.11
C SER A 102 -3.76 -7.38 -6.72
N THR A 103 -4.29 -6.48 -5.87
CA THR A 103 -5.11 -5.34 -6.30
C THR A 103 -4.30 -4.36 -7.15
N LEU A 104 -3.03 -4.11 -6.79
CA LEU A 104 -2.12 -3.28 -7.58
C LEU A 104 -1.90 -3.88 -8.97
N MET A 105 -1.59 -5.18 -9.06
CA MET A 105 -1.39 -5.87 -10.34
C MET A 105 -2.64 -5.81 -11.22
N GLN A 106 -3.82 -6.04 -10.63
CA GLN A 106 -5.10 -5.94 -11.35
C GLN A 106 -5.35 -4.52 -11.87
N ALA A 107 -5.11 -3.50 -11.04
CA ALA A 107 -5.29 -2.10 -11.43
C ALA A 107 -4.32 -1.66 -12.54
N VAL A 108 -3.04 -2.06 -12.44
CA VAL A 108 -2.04 -1.81 -13.49
C VAL A 108 -2.46 -2.49 -14.80
N THR A 109 -2.91 -3.74 -14.74
CA THR A 109 -3.37 -4.48 -15.93
C THR A 109 -4.60 -3.79 -16.54
N ALA A 110 -5.57 -3.41 -15.71
CA ALA A 110 -6.76 -2.68 -16.14
C ALA A 110 -6.43 -1.32 -16.78
N SER A 111 -5.31 -0.69 -16.42
CA SER A 111 -4.85 0.58 -17.01
C SER A 111 -4.49 0.48 -18.51
N SER A 112 -4.40 -0.73 -19.07
CA SER A 112 -4.13 -1.00 -20.48
C SER A 112 -5.34 -1.61 -21.20
N GLY A 113 -6.57 -1.35 -20.73
CA GLY A 113 -7.81 -1.84 -21.31
C GLY A 113 -8.14 -1.29 -22.72
N PRO A 114 -9.30 -1.68 -23.29
CA PRO A 114 -9.68 -1.38 -24.68
C PRO A 114 -9.69 0.11 -25.04
N ASP A 115 -9.98 0.98 -24.08
CA ASP A 115 -9.76 2.43 -24.16
C ASP A 115 -8.74 2.85 -23.10
N PRO A 116 -7.44 2.97 -23.46
CA PRO A 116 -6.39 3.33 -22.52
C PRO A 116 -6.61 4.69 -21.85
N ARG A 117 -7.36 5.62 -22.45
CA ARG A 117 -7.58 6.95 -21.86
C ARG A 117 -8.53 6.89 -20.68
N VAL A 118 -9.66 6.20 -20.86
CA VAL A 118 -10.65 5.99 -19.79
C VAL A 118 -10.10 5.04 -18.72
N SER A 119 -9.49 3.94 -19.16
CA SER A 119 -8.96 2.90 -18.29
C SER A 119 -7.80 3.36 -17.40
N LYS A 120 -6.87 4.20 -17.87
CA LYS A 120 -5.76 4.71 -17.04
C LYS A 120 -6.23 5.59 -15.90
N CYS A 121 -7.21 6.46 -16.12
CA CYS A 121 -7.67 7.35 -15.08
C CYS A 121 -8.43 6.64 -13.97
N ALA A 122 -9.28 5.68 -14.33
CA ALA A 122 -9.93 4.83 -13.35
C ALA A 122 -8.90 4.01 -12.56
N ALA A 123 -7.90 3.46 -13.25
CA ALA A 123 -6.82 2.67 -12.64
C ALA A 123 -5.90 3.52 -11.75
N ALA A 124 -5.56 4.76 -12.11
CA ALA A 124 -4.56 5.58 -11.40
C ALA A 124 -4.88 5.75 -9.91
N LYS A 125 -6.14 6.01 -9.56
CA LYS A 125 -6.58 6.11 -8.16
C LYS A 125 -6.36 4.80 -7.40
N GLN A 126 -6.69 3.67 -8.01
CA GLN A 126 -6.56 2.34 -7.40
C GLN A 126 -5.09 1.88 -7.32
N VAL A 127 -4.30 2.17 -8.35
CA VAL A 127 -2.84 1.96 -8.37
C VAL A 127 -2.20 2.74 -7.24
N LYS A 128 -2.49 4.04 -7.12
CA LYS A 128 -1.96 4.90 -6.06
C LYS A 128 -2.31 4.37 -4.68
N ALA A 129 -3.59 4.08 -4.42
CA ALA A 129 -4.04 3.58 -3.12
C ALA A 129 -3.34 2.25 -2.75
N SER A 130 -3.28 1.31 -3.69
CA SER A 130 -2.67 -0.02 -3.45
C SER A 130 -1.15 0.08 -3.28
N ALA A 131 -0.49 0.93 -4.06
CA ALA A 131 0.94 1.18 -3.96
C ALA A 131 1.33 1.79 -2.60
N TRP A 132 0.53 2.72 -2.08
CA TRP A 132 0.74 3.30 -0.75
C TRP A 132 0.55 2.27 0.36
N ALA A 133 -0.46 1.40 0.26
CA ALA A 133 -0.66 0.32 1.21
C ALA A 133 0.52 -0.68 1.22
N VAL A 134 1.04 -1.04 0.04
CA VAL A 134 2.25 -1.88 -0.09
C VAL A 134 3.47 -1.17 0.52
N ALA A 135 3.66 0.12 0.25
CA ALA A 135 4.78 0.90 0.78
C ALA A 135 4.73 1.07 2.31
N ASP A 136 3.55 1.24 2.89
CA ASP A 136 3.34 1.25 4.34
C ASP A 136 3.78 -0.08 4.96
N ILE A 137 3.31 -1.20 4.39
CA ILE A 137 3.66 -2.53 4.89
C ILE A 137 5.16 -2.78 4.75
N HIS A 138 5.79 -2.41 3.63
CA HIS A 138 7.25 -2.46 3.51
C HIS A 138 7.92 -1.68 4.65
N SER A 139 7.49 -0.45 4.92
CA SER A 139 8.06 0.37 6.00
C SER A 139 7.94 -0.32 7.36
N ARG A 140 6.79 -0.93 7.64
CA ARG A 140 6.55 -1.72 8.87
C ARG A 140 7.39 -2.99 8.92
N GLN A 141 7.63 -3.67 7.80
CA GLN A 141 8.49 -4.84 7.71
C GLN A 141 9.93 -4.51 8.08
N TYR A 142 10.51 -3.45 7.51
CA TYR A 142 11.88 -3.06 7.85
C TYR A 142 11.99 -2.49 9.27
N ALA A 143 10.97 -1.80 9.77
CA ALA A 143 10.93 -1.39 11.18
C ALA A 143 10.84 -2.59 12.12
N TYR A 144 10.11 -3.64 11.74
CA TYR A 144 10.06 -4.91 12.47
C TYR A 144 11.44 -5.57 12.50
N VAL A 145 12.08 -5.75 11.34
CA VAL A 145 13.42 -6.36 11.26
C VAL A 145 14.44 -5.56 12.07
N ALA A 146 14.39 -4.23 12.01
CA ALA A 146 15.26 -3.35 12.81
C ALA A 146 15.08 -3.54 14.33
N ARG A 147 13.86 -3.86 14.80
CA ARG A 147 13.62 -4.22 16.21
C ARG A 147 14.19 -5.58 16.55
N GLU A 148 13.91 -6.59 15.71
CA GLU A 148 14.37 -7.97 15.92
C GLU A 148 15.89 -8.08 15.99
N VAL A 149 16.62 -7.32 15.16
CA VAL A 149 18.10 -7.31 15.17
C VAL A 149 18.69 -6.29 16.16
N GLY A 150 17.84 -5.63 16.98
CA GLY A 150 18.28 -4.79 18.09
C GLY A 150 18.93 -3.46 17.70
N ILE A 151 18.55 -2.89 16.56
CA ILE A 151 19.08 -1.62 16.01
C ILE A 151 18.06 -0.48 15.97
N SER A 152 16.88 -0.67 16.57
CA SER A 152 15.84 0.36 16.58
C SER A 152 16.28 1.64 17.29
N GLN A 153 16.06 2.75 16.60
CA GLN A 153 16.36 4.09 17.07
C GLN A 153 15.51 4.40 18.31
N THR A 154 16.15 4.66 19.45
CA THR A 154 15.59 5.61 20.40
C THR A 154 15.37 6.91 19.63
N VAL A 155 14.13 7.18 19.24
CA VAL A 155 13.71 8.53 18.93
C VAL A 155 13.95 9.30 20.23
N GLN A 156 15.11 9.95 20.35
CA GLN A 156 15.24 11.04 21.29
C GLN A 156 14.17 12.04 20.87
N ALA A 157 13.05 12.01 21.58
CA ALA A 157 12.06 13.06 21.55
C ALA A 157 12.80 14.34 21.92
N LYS A 158 13.21 15.10 20.91
CA LYS A 158 13.75 16.43 21.10
C LYS A 158 12.56 17.25 21.58
N ALA A 159 12.48 17.46 22.89
CA ALA A 159 11.55 18.40 23.50
C ALA A 159 11.67 19.73 22.71
N ARG A 160 10.58 20.11 22.07
CA ARG A 160 10.34 21.46 21.58
C ARG A 160 9.22 22.04 22.42
#